data_AF-A0A7Y2ZJ20-F1
#
_entry.id   AF-A0A7Y2ZJ20-F1
#
_cell.length_a   1.000
_cell.length_b   1.000
_cell.length_c   1.000
_cell.angle_alpha   90.00
_cell.angle_beta   90.00
_cell.angle_gamma   90.00
#
_symmetry.space_group_name_H-M   'P 1'
#
loop_
_entity.id
_entity.type
_entity.pdbx_description
1 polymer ?
#
loop_
_entity_poly.entity_id
_entity_poly.type
_entity_poly.pdbx_seq_one_letter_code
_entity_poly.pdbx_strand_id
1 'polypeptide(L)'
;MVLAPLLTQGRVVLGLLRLHPSRRGGGTEEPPRDHVLMVGAGSTGMPLLETLVITPHRVIVVDDDPQLVDRIRAAGIEAHRGDATNRGLLRRVGASDARVIVSTVTRIEDNEPLLEEARGVPIFVRAFEDAEAEWLTAHGARPVGYGDAAADSFLEWFDRRGWETADDLADAELEDVL
;
A
#
# COMPACT_ATOMS: atom_id res chain seq x y z
N MET A 1 22.05 -14.82 -20.84
CA MET A 1 22.10 -13.53 -20.12
C MET A 1 20.93 -13.48 -19.17
N VAL A 2 21.12 -13.88 -17.91
CA VAL A 2 20.06 -13.87 -16.90
C VAL A 2 20.32 -12.66 -16.01
N LEU A 3 19.52 -11.61 -16.18
CA LEU A 3 19.41 -10.52 -15.22
C LEU A 3 18.18 -10.80 -14.36
N ALA A 4 18.38 -11.46 -13.22
CA ALA A 4 17.41 -11.37 -12.13
C ALA A 4 17.68 -10.05 -11.40
N PRO A 5 16.68 -9.15 -11.27
CA PRO A 5 16.94 -7.80 -10.80
C PRO A 5 17.05 -7.79 -9.27
N LEU A 6 18.09 -7.12 -8.76
CA LEU A 6 18.15 -6.62 -7.39
C LEU A 6 16.99 -5.61 -7.18
N LEU A 7 15.82 -6.13 -6.83
CA LEU A 7 14.65 -5.35 -6.38
C LEU A 7 14.52 -5.34 -4.84
N THR A 8 15.57 -5.72 -4.12
CA THR A 8 15.54 -5.89 -2.66
C THR A 8 15.92 -4.65 -1.86
N GLN A 9 15.99 -3.47 -2.50
CA GLN A 9 16.10 -2.20 -1.77
C GLN A 9 15.08 -1.20 -2.33
N GLY A 10 14.01 -0.93 -1.57
CA GLY A 10 12.93 0.02 -1.90
C GLY A 10 13.38 1.43 -2.31
N ARG A 11 14.67 1.77 -2.11
CA ARG A 11 15.27 3.02 -2.58
C ARG A 11 15.37 3.15 -4.12
N VAL A 12 15.42 2.04 -4.86
CA VAL A 12 15.63 2.08 -6.33
C VAL A 12 14.31 2.17 -7.10
N VAL A 13 13.22 1.63 -6.54
CA VAL A 13 11.88 1.62 -7.18
C VAL A 13 11.43 3.05 -7.48
N LEU A 14 11.55 3.94 -6.49
CA LEU A 14 11.15 5.35 -6.62
C LEU A 14 11.89 6.10 -7.74
N GLY A 15 13.16 5.75 -7.99
CA GLY A 15 13.97 6.35 -9.05
C GLY A 15 13.57 5.89 -10.46
N LEU A 16 13.07 4.66 -10.59
CA LEU A 16 12.64 4.06 -11.86
C LEU A 16 11.22 4.48 -12.29
N LEU A 17 10.39 4.95 -11.35
CA LEU A 17 9.03 5.45 -11.63
C LEU A 17 8.98 6.71 -12.51
N ARG A 18 10.14 7.35 -12.78
CA ARG A 18 10.24 8.49 -13.71
C ARG A 18 9.79 8.17 -15.15
N LEU A 19 9.63 6.90 -15.50
CA LEU A 19 9.21 6.46 -16.84
C LEU A 19 7.75 5.99 -16.91
N HIS A 20 7.02 5.96 -15.79
CA HIS A 20 5.65 5.42 -15.75
C HIS A 20 4.61 6.43 -16.28
N PRO A 21 3.67 6.02 -17.15
CA PRO A 21 2.75 6.92 -17.85
C PRO A 21 1.66 7.59 -16.97
N SER A 22 1.54 7.27 -15.68
CA SER A 22 0.52 7.83 -14.77
C SER A 22 0.75 9.29 -14.33
N ARG A 23 1.56 10.07 -15.07
CA ARG A 23 1.96 11.46 -14.76
C ARG A 23 0.89 12.55 -14.96
N ARG A 24 -0.38 12.27 -14.70
CA ARG A 24 -1.43 13.30 -14.78
C ARG A 24 -1.78 13.83 -13.41
N GLY A 25 -0.88 14.65 -12.87
CA GLY A 25 -1.21 15.67 -11.88
C GLY A 25 -1.58 16.96 -12.61
N GLY A 26 -2.84 17.09 -13.02
CA GLY A 26 -3.40 18.33 -13.54
C GLY A 26 -4.39 18.87 -12.53
N GLY A 27 -4.19 20.11 -12.07
CA GLY A 27 -5.12 20.81 -11.19
C GLY A 27 -6.41 21.16 -11.92
N THR A 28 -7.32 20.19 -12.01
CA THR A 28 -8.71 20.43 -12.37
C THR A 28 -9.48 20.84 -11.10
N GLU A 29 -10.42 21.79 -11.23
CA GLU A 29 -11.36 22.11 -10.14
C GLU A 29 -12.25 20.91 -9.77
N GLU A 30 -12.43 19.97 -10.69
CA GLU A 30 -13.18 18.74 -10.44
C GLU A 30 -12.33 17.70 -9.69
N PRO A 31 -12.92 17.02 -8.68
CA PRO A 31 -12.29 15.90 -8.01
C PRO A 31 -11.86 14.79 -8.99
N PRO A 32 -10.70 14.17 -8.77
CA PRO A 32 -10.22 13.08 -9.60
C PRO A 32 -11.12 11.84 -9.48
N ARG A 33 -11.14 11.00 -10.52
CA ARG A 33 -11.91 9.76 -10.59
C ARG A 33 -11.05 8.59 -11.08
N ASP A 34 -11.56 7.37 -10.94
CA ASP A 34 -10.94 6.14 -11.46
C ASP A 34 -9.46 5.95 -11.06
N HIS A 35 -9.19 6.15 -9.77
CA HIS A 35 -7.84 6.06 -9.20
C HIS A 35 -7.84 5.19 -7.94
N VAL A 36 -6.65 4.76 -7.54
CA VAL A 36 -6.40 4.20 -6.21
C VAL A 36 -6.11 5.35 -5.26
N LEU A 37 -6.89 5.49 -4.20
CA LEU A 37 -6.61 6.44 -3.12
C LEU A 37 -5.92 5.71 -1.97
N MET A 38 -4.72 6.15 -1.61
CA MET A 38 -3.98 5.63 -0.47
C MET A 38 -3.97 6.67 0.66
N VAL A 39 -4.45 6.30 1.84
CA VAL A 39 -4.50 7.15 3.03
C VAL A 39 -3.54 6.61 4.08
N GLY A 40 -2.49 7.37 4.36
CA GLY A 40 -1.33 6.94 5.14
C GLY A 40 -0.31 6.19 4.27
N ALA A 41 0.87 6.79 4.09
CA ALA A 41 1.99 6.23 3.34
C ALA A 41 3.28 6.15 4.18
N GLY A 42 3.14 6.17 5.51
CA GLY A 42 4.22 6.02 6.47
C GLY A 42 4.94 4.67 6.40
N SER A 43 5.60 4.29 7.48
CA SER A 43 6.42 3.06 7.53
C SER A 43 5.68 1.79 7.09
N THR A 44 4.38 1.69 7.42
CA THR A 44 3.53 0.57 7.01
C THR A 44 3.03 0.71 5.58
N GLY A 45 2.69 1.93 5.16
CA GLY A 45 2.10 2.18 3.85
C GLY A 45 3.12 2.13 2.71
N MET A 46 4.39 2.49 2.95
CA MET A 46 5.38 2.62 1.88
C MET A 46 5.56 1.37 1.02
N PRO A 47 5.71 0.14 1.57
CA PRO A 47 5.84 -1.06 0.75
C PRO A 47 4.60 -1.31 -0.14
N LEU A 48 3.41 -1.00 0.38
CA LEU A 48 2.18 -1.08 -0.40
C LEU A 48 2.16 0.00 -1.48
N LEU A 49 2.56 1.23 -1.17
CA LEU A 49 2.66 2.31 -2.16
C LEU A 49 3.58 1.91 -3.31
N GLU A 50 4.78 1.40 -3.02
CA GLU A 50 5.75 0.91 -4.00
C GLU A 50 5.15 -0.18 -4.93
N THR A 51 4.29 -1.03 -4.38
CA THR A 51 3.58 -2.07 -5.14
C THR A 51 2.44 -1.50 -5.97
N LEU A 52 1.69 -0.52 -5.45
CA LEU A 52 0.56 0.09 -6.16
C LEU A 52 1.03 0.93 -7.36
N VAL A 53 2.15 1.64 -7.24
CA VAL A 53 2.64 2.56 -8.29
C VAL A 53 3.27 1.87 -9.49
N ILE A 54 3.61 0.57 -9.38
CA ILE A 54 4.03 -0.25 -10.53
C ILE A 54 2.84 -0.82 -11.30
N THR A 55 1.61 -0.69 -10.78
CA THR A 55 0.39 -1.08 -11.49
C THR A 55 0.00 0.01 -12.51
N PRO A 56 -0.80 -0.31 -13.55
CA PRO A 56 -1.23 0.68 -14.53
C PRO A 56 -2.22 1.73 -13.96
N HIS A 57 -2.63 1.61 -12.71
CA HIS A 57 -3.60 2.51 -12.10
C HIS A 57 -2.95 3.83 -11.64
N ARG A 58 -3.70 4.93 -11.74
CA ARG A 58 -3.30 6.19 -11.10
C ARG A 58 -3.42 6.03 -9.59
N VAL A 59 -2.38 6.40 -8.86
CA VAL A 59 -2.36 6.40 -7.40
C VAL A 59 -2.30 7.84 -6.90
N ILE A 60 -3.20 8.18 -5.97
CA ILE A 60 -3.20 9.45 -5.24
C ILE A 60 -2.97 9.12 -3.76
N VAL A 61 -2.03 9.81 -3.14
CA VAL A 61 -1.66 9.59 -1.74
C VAL A 61 -2.13 10.75 -0.86
N VAL A 62 -2.63 10.45 0.34
CA VAL A 62 -2.87 11.41 1.41
C VAL A 62 -2.04 11.00 2.62
N ASP A 63 -1.28 11.94 3.17
CA ASP A 63 -0.48 11.73 4.38
C ASP A 63 -0.32 13.05 5.14
N ASP A 64 -0.18 13.02 6.47
CA ASP A 64 -0.06 14.19 7.31
C ASP A 64 1.39 14.68 7.47
N ASP A 65 2.39 13.80 7.26
CA ASP A 65 3.81 14.12 7.31
C ASP A 65 4.24 14.91 6.05
N PRO A 66 4.54 16.22 6.19
CA PRO A 66 4.96 17.04 5.05
C PRO A 66 6.23 16.52 4.37
N GLN A 67 7.19 15.96 5.12
CA GLN A 67 8.45 15.48 4.57
C GLN A 67 8.25 14.23 3.72
N LEU A 68 7.35 13.34 4.14
CA LEU A 68 6.95 12.17 3.37
C LEU A 68 6.22 12.58 2.09
N VAL A 69 5.24 13.47 2.20
CA VAL A 69 4.48 13.98 1.04
C VAL A 69 5.42 14.60 -0.01
N ASP A 70 6.39 15.41 0.42
CA ASP A 70 7.34 16.04 -0.50
C ASP A 70 8.25 15.01 -1.18
N ARG A 71 8.66 13.94 -0.48
CA ARG A 71 9.42 12.82 -1.07
C ARG A 71 8.59 12.07 -2.12
N ILE A 72 7.32 11.78 -1.84
CA ILE A 72 6.42 11.10 -2.76
C ILE A 72 6.18 11.97 -4.01
N ARG A 73 5.99 13.29 -3.83
CA ARG A 73 5.89 14.24 -4.95
C ARG A 73 7.17 14.30 -5.79
N ALA A 74 8.34 14.30 -5.16
CA ALA A 74 9.63 14.29 -5.85
C ALA A 74 9.84 13.01 -6.69
N ALA A 75 9.16 11.92 -6.36
CA ALA A 75 9.08 10.70 -7.18
C ALA A 75 8.19 10.82 -8.42
N GLY A 76 7.38 11.88 -8.52
CA GLY A 76 6.37 12.04 -9.57
C GLY A 76 5.04 11.35 -9.26
N ILE A 77 4.80 10.97 -8.00
CA ILE A 77 3.51 10.44 -7.54
C ILE A 77 2.69 11.60 -6.99
N GLU A 78 1.39 11.62 -7.30
CA GLU A 78 0.50 12.64 -6.75
C GLU A 78 0.26 12.38 -5.26
N ALA A 79 0.58 13.37 -4.43
CA ALA A 79 0.34 13.30 -3.00
C ALA A 79 -0.21 14.63 -2.45
N HIS A 80 -1.08 14.52 -1.46
CA HIS A 80 -1.73 15.62 -0.79
C HIS A 80 -1.42 15.56 0.70
N ARG A 81 -1.02 16.70 1.27
CA ARG A 81 -0.80 16.80 2.70
C ARG A 81 -2.12 17.03 3.43
N GLY A 82 -2.40 16.22 4.44
CA GLY A 82 -3.45 16.49 5.41
C GLY A 82 -3.95 15.25 6.13
N ASP A 83 -4.83 15.52 7.09
CA ASP A 83 -5.42 14.52 7.97
C ASP A 83 -6.52 13.72 7.26
N ALA A 84 -6.59 12.41 7.52
CA ALA A 84 -7.62 11.50 7.01
C ALA A 84 -9.04 11.90 7.44
N THR A 85 -9.17 12.60 8.57
CA THR A 85 -10.44 13.11 9.10
C THR A 85 -10.96 14.34 8.34
N ASN A 86 -10.13 14.96 7.49
CA ASN A 86 -10.51 16.16 6.76
C ASN A 86 -11.38 15.82 5.54
N ARG A 87 -12.71 15.84 5.72
CA ARG A 87 -13.70 15.63 4.65
C ARG A 87 -13.51 16.55 3.44
N GLY A 88 -13.06 17.78 3.66
CA GLY A 88 -12.78 18.71 2.56
C GLY A 88 -11.62 18.22 1.70
N LEU A 89 -10.59 17.64 2.31
CA LEU A 89 -9.49 16.99 1.60
C LEU A 89 -9.96 15.73 0.89
N LEU A 90 -10.70 14.84 1.59
CA LEU A 90 -11.24 13.60 1.00
C LEU A 90 -12.06 13.87 -0.26
N ARG A 91 -12.92 14.90 -0.23
CA ARG A 91 -13.68 15.34 -1.41
C ARG A 91 -12.78 15.87 -2.53
N ARG A 92 -11.76 16.69 -2.20
CA ARG A 92 -10.82 17.22 -3.21
C ARG A 92 -10.00 16.13 -3.88
N VAL A 93 -9.63 15.07 -3.16
CA VAL A 93 -8.90 13.92 -3.71
C VAL A 93 -9.84 12.88 -4.33
N GLY A 94 -11.14 13.15 -4.40
CA GLY A 94 -12.10 12.29 -5.10
C GLY A 94 -12.34 10.96 -4.42
N ALA A 95 -12.34 10.91 -3.08
CA ALA A 95 -12.54 9.68 -2.32
C ALA A 95 -13.81 8.91 -2.75
N SER A 96 -14.93 9.62 -2.98
CA SER A 96 -16.20 9.01 -3.42
C SER A 96 -16.19 8.48 -4.87
N ASP A 97 -15.23 8.91 -5.68
CA ASP A 97 -15.05 8.52 -7.09
C ASP A 97 -13.80 7.65 -7.30
N ALA A 98 -13.14 7.24 -6.22
CA ALA A 98 -12.01 6.32 -6.27
C ALA A 98 -12.49 4.93 -6.72
N ARG A 99 -11.62 4.21 -7.44
CA ARG A 99 -11.85 2.82 -7.81
C ARG A 99 -11.75 1.90 -6.59
N VAL A 100 -10.80 2.21 -5.72
CA VAL A 100 -10.51 1.50 -4.47
C VAL A 100 -9.75 2.45 -3.55
N ILE A 101 -9.99 2.31 -2.26
CA ILE A 101 -9.28 3.03 -1.22
C ILE A 101 -8.51 2.02 -0.37
N VAL A 102 -7.25 2.37 -0.05
CA VAL A 102 -6.49 1.63 0.97
C VAL A 102 -6.06 2.60 2.06
N SER A 103 -6.42 2.29 3.31
CA SER A 103 -6.03 3.04 4.49
C SER A 103 -5.09 2.23 5.36
N THR A 104 -3.97 2.84 5.72
CA THR A 104 -3.06 2.31 6.76
C THR A 104 -3.03 3.21 7.99
N VAL A 105 -4.05 4.05 8.18
CA VAL A 105 -4.21 4.90 9.37
C VAL A 105 -4.41 4.01 10.59
N THR A 106 -3.60 4.24 11.63
CA THR A 106 -3.52 3.35 12.80
C THR A 106 -4.70 3.49 13.74
N ARG A 107 -5.25 4.69 13.89
CA ARG A 107 -6.41 4.92 14.73
C ARG A 107 -7.67 4.61 13.95
N ILE A 108 -8.47 3.69 14.46
CA ILE A 108 -9.71 3.27 13.80
C ILE A 108 -10.68 4.45 13.64
N GLU A 109 -10.75 5.35 14.63
CA GLU A 109 -11.66 6.50 14.62
C GLU A 109 -11.34 7.47 13.47
N ASP A 110 -10.06 7.60 13.11
CA ASP A 110 -9.62 8.50 12.05
C ASP A 110 -10.04 8.00 10.65
N ASN A 111 -10.49 6.75 10.55
CA ASN A 111 -11.06 6.19 9.33
C ASN A 111 -12.56 6.54 9.17
N GLU A 112 -13.28 6.92 10.23
CA GLU A 112 -14.72 7.16 10.16
C GLU A 112 -15.11 8.18 9.06
N PRO A 113 -14.46 9.35 8.94
CA PRO A 113 -14.78 10.29 7.87
C PRO A 113 -14.51 9.72 6.47
N LEU A 114 -13.47 8.89 6.32
CA LEU A 114 -13.17 8.20 5.06
C LEU A 114 -14.29 7.22 4.67
N LEU A 115 -14.75 6.42 5.62
CA LEU A 115 -15.83 5.44 5.42
C LEU A 115 -17.16 6.12 5.06
N GLU A 116 -17.42 7.28 5.64
CA GLU A 116 -18.64 8.03 5.36
C GLU A 116 -18.60 8.78 4.02
N GLU A 117 -17.48 9.41 3.67
CA GLU A 117 -17.35 10.17 2.42
C GLU A 117 -17.30 9.24 1.19
N ALA A 118 -16.74 8.04 1.33
CA ALA A 118 -16.54 7.09 0.22
C ALA A 118 -17.48 5.88 0.26
N ARG A 119 -18.72 6.07 0.77
CA ARG A 119 -19.74 5.01 0.77
C ARG A 119 -19.93 4.43 -0.63
N GLY A 120 -19.83 3.11 -0.75
CA GLY A 120 -19.98 2.38 -2.01
C GLY A 120 -18.66 2.15 -2.77
N VAL A 121 -17.56 2.78 -2.34
CA VAL A 121 -16.22 2.44 -2.82
C VAL A 121 -15.68 1.27 -1.99
N PRO A 122 -14.98 0.28 -2.59
CA PRO A 122 -14.25 -0.72 -1.82
C PRO A 122 -13.14 -0.06 -1.00
N ILE A 123 -13.21 -0.16 0.33
CA ILE A 123 -12.21 0.41 1.25
C ILE A 123 -11.54 -0.73 2.00
N PHE A 124 -10.22 -0.86 1.83
CA PHE A 124 -9.40 -1.78 2.60
C PHE A 124 -8.72 -1.01 3.73
N VAL A 125 -8.89 -1.47 4.96
CA VAL A 125 -8.30 -0.80 6.13
C VAL A 125 -7.50 -1.83 6.91
N ARG A 126 -6.27 -1.47 7.29
CA ARG A 126 -5.48 -2.34 8.16
C ARG A 126 -6.17 -2.47 9.53
N ALA A 127 -6.28 -3.70 10.01
CA ALA A 127 -6.77 -4.01 11.36
C ALA A 127 -5.69 -4.81 12.12
N PHE A 128 -5.48 -4.46 13.39
CA PHE A 128 -4.53 -5.14 14.27
C PHE A 128 -5.23 -6.10 15.23
N GLU A 129 -6.47 -5.78 15.62
CA GLU A 129 -7.26 -6.53 16.58
C GLU A 129 -8.62 -6.95 15.99
N ASP A 130 -9.18 -8.04 16.50
CA ASP A 130 -10.47 -8.57 16.03
C ASP A 130 -11.60 -7.55 16.22
N ALA A 131 -11.61 -6.83 17.35
CA ALA A 131 -12.58 -5.78 17.63
C ALA A 131 -12.52 -4.64 16.59
N GLU A 132 -11.32 -4.28 16.13
CA GLU A 132 -11.16 -3.29 15.06
C GLU A 132 -11.71 -3.83 13.74
N ALA A 133 -11.40 -5.09 13.41
CA ALA A 133 -11.86 -5.73 12.20
C ALA A 133 -13.40 -5.83 12.15
N GLU A 134 -14.03 -6.20 13.27
CA GLU A 134 -15.48 -6.24 13.42
C GLU A 134 -16.11 -4.86 13.23
N TRP A 135 -15.55 -3.83 13.87
CA TRP A 135 -16.03 -2.45 13.72
C TRP A 135 -15.90 -1.98 12.27
N LEU A 136 -14.76 -2.20 11.62
CA LEU A 136 -14.52 -1.83 10.22
C LEU A 136 -15.52 -2.51 9.28
N THR A 137 -15.76 -3.81 9.50
CA THR A 137 -16.75 -4.59 8.73
C THR A 137 -18.16 -4.03 8.91
N ALA A 138 -18.55 -3.70 10.14
CA ALA A 138 -19.86 -3.11 10.44
C ALA A 138 -20.08 -1.74 9.76
N HIS A 139 -18.99 -1.02 9.45
CA HIS A 139 -19.02 0.27 8.75
C HIS A 139 -18.77 0.15 7.24
N GLY A 140 -18.78 -1.07 6.68
CA GLY A 140 -18.68 -1.33 5.24
C GLY A 140 -17.26 -1.35 4.68
N ALA A 141 -16.24 -1.29 5.54
CA ALA A 141 -14.85 -1.49 5.15
C ALA A 141 -14.49 -2.98 5.11
N ARG A 142 -13.38 -3.28 4.44
CA ARG A 142 -12.77 -4.61 4.39
C ARG A 142 -11.51 -4.59 5.25
N PRO A 143 -11.55 -5.12 6.49
CA PRO A 143 -10.36 -5.17 7.31
C PRO A 143 -9.32 -6.10 6.67
N VAL A 144 -8.05 -5.69 6.75
CA VAL A 144 -6.89 -6.50 6.40
C VAL A 144 -6.19 -6.81 7.72
N GLY A 145 -6.45 -8.01 8.25
CA GLY A 145 -5.85 -8.50 9.48
C GLY A 145 -4.35 -8.66 9.30
N TYR A 146 -3.55 -7.87 10.03
CA TYR A 146 -2.10 -7.91 9.88
C TYR A 146 -1.48 -9.23 10.37
N GLY A 147 -2.08 -9.86 11.38
CA GLY A 147 -1.67 -11.18 11.85
C GLY A 147 -1.81 -12.25 10.77
N ASP A 148 -3.00 -12.36 10.18
CA ASP A 148 -3.30 -13.33 9.13
C ASP A 148 -2.49 -13.07 7.86
N ALA A 149 -2.45 -11.81 7.39
CA ALA A 149 -1.68 -11.46 6.20
C ALA A 149 -0.17 -11.70 6.38
N ALA A 150 0.37 -11.48 7.58
CA ALA A 150 1.77 -11.78 7.89
C ALA A 150 2.02 -13.30 7.96
N ALA A 151 1.09 -14.08 8.53
CA ALA A 151 1.17 -15.53 8.55
C ALA A 151 1.13 -16.11 7.13
N ASP A 152 0.21 -15.67 6.28
CA ASP A 152 0.13 -16.07 4.86
C ASP A 152 1.43 -15.76 4.12
N SER A 153 1.96 -14.53 4.29
CA SER A 153 3.23 -14.12 3.67
C SER A 153 4.41 -14.95 4.17
N PHE A 154 4.42 -15.32 5.46
CA PHE A 154 5.44 -16.19 6.04
C PHE A 154 5.33 -17.61 5.47
N LEU A 155 4.12 -18.17 5.39
CA LEU A 155 3.89 -19.52 4.85
C LEU A 155 4.28 -19.58 3.37
N GLU A 156 3.91 -18.58 2.56
CA GLU A 156 4.32 -18.51 1.16
C GLU A 156 5.86 -18.41 1.01
N TRP A 157 6.49 -17.59 1.86
CA TRP A 157 7.95 -17.48 1.90
C TRP A 157 8.62 -18.80 2.31
N PHE A 158 8.06 -19.49 3.30
CA PHE A 158 8.57 -20.73 3.86
C PHE A 158 8.44 -21.87 2.85
N ASP A 159 7.26 -22.02 2.22
CA ASP A 159 7.02 -23.00 1.16
C ASP A 159 7.96 -22.81 -0.04
N ARG A 160 8.25 -21.55 -0.40
CA ARG A 160 9.18 -21.22 -1.48
C ARG A 160 10.65 -21.53 -1.17
N ARG A 161 11.02 -21.56 0.11
CA ARG A 161 12.39 -21.85 0.55
C ARG A 161 12.58 -23.28 1.03
N GLY A 162 11.49 -24.02 1.15
CA GLY A 162 11.51 -25.43 1.49
C GLY A 162 11.85 -25.68 2.95
N TRP A 163 11.55 -26.90 3.36
CA TRP A 163 11.97 -27.50 4.61
C TRP A 163 13.42 -27.98 4.47
N GLU A 164 14.36 -27.13 4.05
CA GLU A 164 15.77 -27.54 4.05
C GLU A 164 16.19 -27.76 5.51
N THR A 165 16.20 -29.03 5.90
CA THR A 165 16.75 -29.45 7.18
C THR A 165 18.27 -29.34 7.11
N ALA A 166 18.91 -29.13 8.26
CA ALA A 166 20.37 -29.06 8.33
C ALA A 166 21.06 -30.31 7.73
N ASP A 167 20.34 -31.44 7.66
CA ASP A 167 20.79 -32.68 7.03
C ASP A 167 20.83 -32.59 5.48
N ASP A 168 19.91 -31.85 4.85
CA ASP A 168 19.85 -31.73 3.37
C ASP A 168 21.02 -30.89 2.82
N LEU A 169 21.57 -29.98 3.63
CA LEU A 169 22.74 -29.18 3.28
C LEU A 169 24.05 -29.96 3.44
N ALA A 170 24.08 -30.96 4.33
CA ALA A 170 25.26 -31.80 4.55
C ALA A 170 25.45 -32.83 3.42
N ASP A 171 24.36 -33.34 2.86
CA ASP A 171 24.40 -34.27 1.72
C ASP A 171 24.74 -33.55 0.40
N ALA A 172 24.31 -32.30 0.22
CA ALA A 172 24.66 -31.48 -0.95
C ALA A 172 26.16 -31.11 -1.01
N GLU A 173 26.80 -30.86 0.14
CA GLU A 173 28.27 -30.63 0.19
C GLU A 173 29.09 -31.91 -0.03
N LEU A 174 28.52 -33.09 0.13
CA LEU A 174 29.20 -34.37 -0.12
C LEU A 174 29.10 -34.82 -1.58
N GLU A 175 28.04 -34.46 -2.30
CA GLU A 175 27.90 -34.72 -3.74
C GLU A 175 28.76 -33.80 -4.61
N ASP A 176 29.07 -32.57 -4.17
CA ASP A 176 29.97 -31.63 -4.88
C ASP A 176 31.47 -31.93 -4.70
N VAL A 177 31.81 -32.93 -3.86
CA VAL A 177 33.20 -33.33 -3.54
C VAL A 177 33.58 -34.71 -4.12
N LEU A 178 32.65 -35.42 -4.78
CA LEU A 178 32.87 -36.71 -5.46
C LEU A 178 32.81 -36.61 -6.99
#